data_AF-A0A127SNX2-F1
#
_entry.id   AF-A0A127SNX2-F1
#
_cell.length_a   1.000
_cell.length_b   1.000
_cell.length_c   1.000
_cell.angle_alpha   90.00
_cell.angle_beta   90.00
_cell.angle_gamma   90.00
#
_symmetry.space_group_name_H-M   'P 1'
#
loop_
_entity.id
_entity.type
_entity.pdbx_description
1 polymer ?
#
loop_
_entity_poly.entity_id
_entity_poly.type
_entity_poly.pdbx_seq_one_letter_code
_entity_poly.pdbx_strand_id
1 'polypeptide(L)' 'MAQIFDAPSKAILRSQIAEHIAETDKNDKRELQAGEEPLPNDRFFDRELSWLKFNKRVLELAQDEDLPIIERASFAAI' A
#
# COMPACT_ATOMS: atom_id res chain seq x y z
N MET A 1 -2.54 15.31 34.01
CA MET A 1 -3.72 14.42 34.01
C MET A 1 -3.52 13.42 32.88
N ALA A 2 -3.29 12.14 33.17
CA ALA A 2 -3.14 11.12 32.14
C ALA A 2 -4.54 10.69 31.68
N GLN A 3 -4.89 10.97 30.42
CA GLN A 3 -6.14 10.52 29.82
C GLN A 3 -5.98 9.02 29.50
N ILE A 4 -6.61 8.18 30.31
CA ILE A 4 -6.67 6.74 30.08
C ILE A 4 -7.67 6.55 28.94
N PHE A 5 -7.18 6.15 27.77
CA PHE A 5 -8.02 5.71 26.66
C PHE A 5 -8.48 4.29 26.94
N ASP A 6 -9.74 4.12 27.32
CA ASP A 6 -10.37 2.81 27.42
C ASP A 6 -10.69 2.31 26.00
N ALA A 7 -9.91 1.34 25.52
CA ALA A 7 -10.08 0.82 24.17
C ALA A 7 -11.36 -0.03 24.09
N PRO A 8 -12.18 0.11 23.03
CA PRO A 8 -13.39 -0.68 22.87
C PRO A 8 -13.06 -2.18 22.83
N SER A 9 -13.99 -3.00 23.33
CA SER A 9 -13.79 -4.44 23.37
C SER A 9 -13.55 -5.03 21.98
N LYS A 10 -12.77 -6.11 21.91
CA LYS A 10 -12.46 -6.82 20.65
C LYS A 10 -13.72 -7.24 19.87
N ALA A 11 -14.86 -7.41 20.55
CA ALA A 11 -16.14 -7.73 19.93
C ALA A 11 -16.72 -6.53 19.15
N ILE A 12 -16.66 -5.33 19.73
CA ILE A 12 -17.12 -4.08 19.09
C ILE A 12 -16.22 -3.73 17.91
N LEU A 13 -14.90 -3.90 18.06
CA LEU A 13 -13.97 -3.70 16.95
C LEU A 13 -14.27 -4.65 15.79
N ARG A 14 -14.60 -5.92 16.07
CA ARG A 14 -14.97 -6.89 15.04
C ARG A 14 -16.28 -6.54 14.33
N SER A 15 -17.31 -6.06 15.04
CA SER A 15 -18.57 -5.66 14.40
C SER A 15 -18.40 -4.43 13.53
N GLN A 16 -17.66 -3.43 14.01
CA GLN A 16 -17.36 -2.20 13.25
C GLN A 16 -16.50 -2.49 12.01
N ILE A 17 -15.51 -3.38 12.13
CA ILE A 17 -14.72 -3.84 10.98
C ILE A 17 -15.57 -4.66 10.01
N ALA A 18 -16.47 -5.52 10.50
CA ALA A 18 -17.34 -6.34 9.65
C ALA A 18 -18.37 -5.51 8.86
N GLU A 19 -18.93 -4.45 9.45
CA GLU A 19 -19.81 -3.52 8.74
C GLU A 19 -19.11 -2.82 7.58
N HIS A 20 -17.85 -2.40 7.75
CA HIS A 20 -17.10 -1.71 6.71
C HIS A 20 -16.58 -2.63 5.59
N ILE A 21 -16.32 -3.91 5.87
CA ILE A 21 -15.76 -4.86 4.87
C ILE A 21 -16.85 -5.39 3.91
N ALA A 22 -18.12 -5.44 4.34
CA ALA A 22 -19.20 -5.98 3.51
C ALA A 22 -19.64 -5.03 2.37
N GLU A 23 -19.28 -3.75 2.40
CA GLU A 23 -19.73 -2.76 1.40
C GLU A 23 -18.78 -2.54 0.20
N THR A 24 -17.68 -3.29 0.07
CA THR A 24 -16.73 -3.12 -1.04
C THR A 24 -17.06 -3.94 -2.30
N ASP A 25 -18.33 -4.23 -2.56
CA ASP A 25 -18.80 -4.74 -3.87
C ASP A 25 -19.49 -3.64 -4.70
N LYS A 26 -19.23 -2.38 -4.37
CA LYS A 26 -19.55 -1.26 -5.26
C LYS A 26 -18.47 -1.22 -6.33
N ASN A 27 -18.81 -1.73 -7.51
CA ASN A 27 -18.14 -1.40 -8.75
C ASN A 27 -18.15 0.12 -8.90
N ASP A 28 -17.06 0.76 -8.45
CA ASP A 28 -16.87 2.21 -8.39
C ASP A 28 -16.62 2.74 -9.81
N LYS A 29 -17.62 2.56 -10.69
CA LYS A 29 -17.65 3.19 -12.00
C LYS A 29 -17.98 4.65 -11.77
N ARG A 30 -16.96 5.42 -11.43
CA ARG A 30 -17.04 6.88 -11.37
C ARG A 30 -17.60 7.37 -12.71
N GLU A 31 -18.79 7.96 -12.68
CA GLU A 31 -19.38 8.58 -13.86
C GLU A 31 -18.53 9.80 -14.23
N LEU A 32 -18.10 9.87 -15.49
CA LEU A 32 -17.36 11.02 -16.01
C LEU A 32 -18.27 12.25 -15.95
N GLN A 33 -17.82 13.31 -15.29
CA GLN A 33 -18.58 14.56 -15.22
C GLN A 33 -18.50 15.32 -16.54
N ALA A 34 -19.50 16.18 -16.82
CA ALA A 34 -19.51 17.00 -18.02
C ALA A 34 -18.28 17.92 -18.07
N GLY A 35 -17.38 17.67 -19.02
CA GLY A 35 -16.11 18.39 -19.17
C GLY A 35 -14.85 17.61 -18.71
N GLU A 36 -15.01 16.41 -18.16
CA GLU A 36 -13.87 15.53 -17.88
C GLU A 36 -13.42 14.79 -19.15
N GLU A 37 -12.15 14.93 -19.50
CA GLU A 37 -11.54 14.10 -20.54
C GLU A 37 -11.28 12.68 -20.01
N PRO A 38 -11.43 11.64 -20.86
CA PRO A 38 -11.14 10.28 -20.47
C PRO A 38 -9.66 10.13 -20.10
N LEU A 39 -9.39 9.42 -19.02
CA LEU A 39 -8.02 9.13 -18.60
C LEU A 39 -7.28 8.33 -19.68
N PRO A 40 -5.96 8.54 -19.85
CA PRO A 40 -5.15 7.76 -20.77
C PRO A 40 -5.30 6.25 -20.51
N ASN A 41 -5.30 5.47 -21.60
CA ASN A 41 -5.44 4.02 -21.54
C ASN A 41 -4.23 3.36 -20.86
N ASP A 42 -3.03 3.89 -21.06
CA ASP A 42 -1.76 3.32 -20.56
C ASP A 42 -1.32 3.92 -19.21
N ARG A 43 -2.28 4.27 -18.35
CA ARG A 43 -1.99 4.89 -17.04
C ARG A 43 -1.54 3.92 -15.95
N PHE A 44 -1.59 2.62 -16.23
CA PHE A 44 -1.22 1.57 -15.29
C PHE A 44 -0.06 0.75 -15.84
N PHE A 45 0.81 0.31 -14.93
CA PHE A 45 1.86 -0.65 -15.23
C PHE A 45 1.45 -2.05 -14.81
N ASP A 46 2.06 -3.05 -15.44
CA ASP A 46 1.98 -4.41 -14.96
C ASP A 46 2.51 -4.50 -13.52
N ARG A 47 1.68 -5.06 -12.63
CA ARG A 47 1.98 -5.11 -11.20
C ARG A 47 3.19 -5.98 -10.91
N GLU A 48 3.28 -7.15 -11.55
CA GLU A 48 4.36 -8.12 -11.30
C GLU A 48 5.68 -7.58 -11.80
N LEU A 49 5.70 -6.96 -12.99
CA LEU A 49 6.88 -6.31 -13.54
C LEU A 49 7.31 -5.11 -12.68
N SER A 50 6.35 -4.33 -12.17
CA SER A 50 6.65 -3.23 -11.23
C SER A 50 7.26 -3.75 -9.92
N TRP A 51 6.76 -4.88 -9.42
CA TRP A 51 7.30 -5.54 -8.23
C TRP A 51 8.73 -6.05 -8.45
N LEU A 52 9.01 -6.66 -9.61
CA LEU A 52 10.36 -7.09 -9.96
C LEU A 52 11.34 -5.92 -10.09
N LYS A 53 10.91 -4.80 -10.70
CA LYS A 53 11.72 -3.58 -10.79
C LYS A 53 12.02 -3.00 -9.41
N PHE A 54 11.03 -2.99 -8.52
CA PHE A 54 11.22 -2.59 -7.13
C PHE A 54 12.27 -3.47 -6.42
N ASN A 55 12.14 -4.80 -6.48
CA ASN A 55 13.10 -5.72 -5.85
C ASN A 55 14.49 -5.60 -6.47
N LYS A 56 14.60 -5.35 -7.77
CA LYS A 56 15.88 -5.06 -8.41
C LYS A 56 16.57 -3.86 -7.76
N ARG A 57 15.82 -2.78 -7.48
CA ARG A 57 16.37 -1.60 -6.82
C ARG A 57 16.82 -1.88 -5.39
N VAL A 58 16.10 -2.74 -4.66
CA VAL A 58 16.52 -3.21 -3.31
C VAL A 58 17.85 -3.95 -3.40
N LEU A 59 18.01 -4.87 -4.36
CA LEU A 59 19.26 -5.60 -4.58
C LEU A 59 20.43 -4.71 -5.01
N GLU A 60 20.16 -3.65 -5.77
CA GLU A 60 21.17 -2.64 -6.11
C GLU A 60 21.70 -1.94 -4.86
N LEU A 61 20.82 -1.55 -3.92
CA LEU A 61 21.22 -0.93 -2.65
C LEU A 61 21.98 -1.91 -1.74
N ALA A 62 21.64 -3.20 -1.75
CA ALA A 62 22.41 -4.21 -1.01
C ALA A 62 23.86 -4.35 -1.52
N GLN A 63 24.10 -4.05 -2.79
CA GLN A 63 25.41 -4.17 -3.46
C GLN A 63 26.22 -2.87 -3.47
N ASP A 64 25.60 -1.74 -3.14
CA ASP A 64 26.24 -0.43 -3.17
C ASP A 64 27.38 -0.32 -2.13
N GLU A 65 28.61 -0.13 -2.58
CA GLU A 65 29.80 -0.05 -1.73
C GLU A 65 29.94 1.29 -1.00
N ASP A 66 29.19 2.31 -1.42
CA ASP A 66 29.16 3.62 -0.74
C ASP A 66 28.27 3.61 0.51
N LEU A 67 27.46 2.55 0.70
CA LEU A 67 26.60 2.38 1.87
C LEU A 67 27.31 1.61 3.00
N PRO A 68 27.08 2.00 4.27
CA PRO A 68 27.54 1.22 5.43
C PRO A 68 27.09 -0.25 5.37
N ILE A 69 27.97 -1.16 5.80
CA ILE A 69 27.74 -2.61 5.66
C ILE A 69 26.46 -3.12 6.34
N ILE A 70 26.05 -2.49 7.45
CA ILE A 70 24.82 -2.87 8.16
C ILE A 70 23.58 -2.47 7.34
N GLU A 71 23.60 -1.31 6.69
CA GLU A 71 22.49 -0.85 5.84
C GLU A 71 22.33 -1.76 4.62
N ARG A 72 23.45 -2.15 4.00
CA ARG A 72 23.46 -3.13 2.89
C ARG A 72 22.89 -4.48 3.32
N ALA A 73 23.27 -4.97 4.50
CA ALA A 73 22.75 -6.22 5.05
C ALA A 73 21.25 -6.14 5.34
N SER A 74 20.74 -4.98 5.78
CA SER A 74 19.31 -4.75 5.91
C SER A 74 18.59 -4.85 4.56
N PHE A 75 19.11 -4.24 3.50
CA PHE A 75 18.54 -4.39 2.16
C PHE A 75 18.60 -5.84 1.63
N ALA A 76 19.67 -6.59 1.95
CA ALA A 76 19.79 -8.00 1.56
C ALA A 76 18.82 -8.95 2.29
N ALA A 77 18.26 -8.52 3.42
CA ALA A 77 17.34 -9.31 4.23
C ALA A 77 15.85 -9.00 3.96
N ILE A 78 15.57 -8.03 3.07
CA ILE A 78 14.22 -7.68 2.57
C ILE A 78 13.87 -8.62 1.41
#